data_AF-A0A9W8A868-F1
#
_entry.id   AF-A0A9W8A868-F1
#
_cell.length_a   1.000
_cell.length_b   1.000
_cell.length_c   1.000
_cell.angle_alpha   90.00
_cell.angle_beta   90.00
_cell.angle_gamma   90.00
#
_symmetry.space_group_name_H-M   'P 1'
#
loop_
_entity.id
_entity.type
_entity.pdbx_description
1 polymer ?
#
loop_
_entity_poly.entity_id
_entity_poly.type
_entity_poly.pdbx_seq_one_letter_code
_entity_poly.pdbx_strand_id
1 'polypeptide(L)'
;MDRSAPQSRATPFWLGDWNAAKSGINTFARNLSLQTRSPTTNSRVNKLDADLLDDEIFGMLNEHLKSAFALIKPQFFDKYKPELTALLQSIIFGLSVASSKRATYGQQLQNLKYKSPGLVTRRLYLFGLITIGGQYGWTRLNQYLLERGWADLPPNTWRHRIHSLIDKSEKLFKILSLANFLAFLANGRYKTFIERLLSLKLVYARPQLVHSVSLEFLNRQMVWHAFTTKLLIEKEECSCLRCGTRIKSIKPHRSVQEGLDANKEENTTSQDQAKSPQEKE
;
A
#
# COMPACT_ATOMS: atom_id res chain seq x y z
N MET A 1 75.73 24.18 -15.40
CA MET A 1 74.36 24.19 -15.95
C MET A 1 74.03 22.77 -16.37
N ASP A 2 73.49 21.99 -15.44
CA ASP A 2 73.07 20.61 -15.69
C ASP A 2 71.68 20.62 -16.33
N ARG A 3 71.57 20.10 -17.55
CA ARG A 3 70.28 19.91 -18.25
C ARG A 3 69.74 18.54 -17.88
N SER A 4 68.84 18.49 -16.90
CA SER A 4 68.02 17.32 -16.61
C SER A 4 67.07 17.02 -17.78
N ALA A 5 67.17 15.81 -18.32
CA ALA A 5 66.26 15.30 -19.35
C ALA A 5 64.82 15.15 -18.80
N PRO A 6 63.78 15.39 -19.62
CA PRO A 6 62.40 15.25 -19.16
C PRO A 6 62.06 13.77 -18.99
N GLN A 7 61.76 13.37 -17.75
CA GLN A 7 61.24 12.03 -17.45
C GLN A 7 59.88 11.84 -18.14
N SER A 8 59.83 10.93 -19.11
CA SER A 8 58.59 10.50 -19.74
C SER A 8 57.70 9.83 -18.68
N ARG A 9 56.60 10.49 -18.28
CA ARG A 9 55.61 9.87 -17.39
C ARG A 9 55.04 8.63 -18.07
N ALA A 10 55.34 7.46 -17.53
CA ALA A 10 54.76 6.21 -17.99
C ALA A 10 53.23 6.33 -17.91
N THR A 11 52.55 6.17 -19.05
CA THR A 11 51.09 6.15 -19.07
C THR A 11 50.62 4.88 -18.35
N PRO A 12 49.64 5.00 -17.44
CA PRO A 12 49.16 3.84 -16.71
C PRO A 12 48.54 2.81 -17.66
N PHE A 13 48.76 1.51 -17.38
CA PHE A 13 48.39 0.42 -18.30
C PHE A 13 46.89 0.38 -18.64
N TRP A 14 46.03 0.78 -17.69
CA TRP A 14 44.58 0.80 -17.84
C TRP A 14 44.06 1.93 -18.75
N LEU A 15 44.90 2.89 -19.14
CA LEU A 15 44.45 4.05 -19.93
C LEU A 15 43.99 3.64 -21.33
N GLY A 16 44.64 2.64 -21.93
CA GLY A 16 44.26 2.07 -23.22
C GLY A 16 42.91 1.37 -23.15
N ASP A 17 42.74 0.48 -22.17
CA ASP A 17 41.50 -0.26 -21.93
C ASP A 17 40.34 0.67 -21.58
N TRP A 18 40.60 1.72 -20.78
CA TRP A 18 39.61 2.74 -20.46
C TRP A 18 39.15 3.53 -21.68
N ASN A 19 40.08 3.94 -22.55
CA ASN A 19 39.74 4.66 -23.77
C ASN A 19 38.97 3.76 -24.77
N ALA A 20 39.31 2.47 -24.83
CA ALA A 20 38.57 1.48 -25.62
C ALA A 20 37.15 1.25 -25.08
N ALA A 21 36.99 1.18 -23.76
CA ALA A 21 35.70 0.99 -23.11
C ALA A 21 34.79 2.23 -23.11
N LYS A 22 35.37 3.44 -23.20
CA LYS A 22 34.64 4.72 -23.06
C LYS A 22 33.52 4.90 -24.09
N SER A 23 33.72 4.46 -25.33
CA SER A 23 32.70 4.54 -26.39
C SER A 23 31.54 3.57 -26.12
N GLY A 24 31.83 2.36 -25.64
CA GLY A 24 30.85 1.36 -25.22
C GLY A 24 30.05 1.83 -24.02
N ILE A 25 30.71 2.40 -23.01
CA ILE A 25 30.06 2.96 -21.81
C ILE A 25 29.16 4.15 -22.18
N ASN A 26 29.60 5.05 -23.07
CA ASN A 26 28.76 6.17 -23.51
C ASN A 26 27.54 5.70 -24.31
N THR A 27 27.71 4.67 -25.14
CA THR A 27 26.61 4.06 -25.88
C THR A 27 25.63 3.35 -24.95
N PHE A 28 26.15 2.63 -23.96
CA PHE A 28 25.37 1.99 -22.92
C PHE A 28 24.66 3.02 -22.05
N ALA A 29 25.33 4.08 -21.61
CA ALA A 29 24.74 5.18 -20.85
C ALA A 29 23.65 5.92 -21.64
N ARG A 30 23.80 6.06 -22.96
CA ARG A 30 22.78 6.63 -23.85
C ARG A 30 21.58 5.69 -24.05
N ASN A 31 21.83 4.39 -24.19
CA ASN A 31 20.76 3.40 -24.27
C ASN A 31 20.05 3.25 -22.91
N LEU A 32 20.81 3.35 -21.82
CA LEU A 32 20.31 3.34 -20.46
C LEU A 32 19.54 4.64 -20.16
N SER A 33 19.92 5.80 -20.71
CA SER A 33 19.11 7.03 -20.56
C SER A 33 17.80 6.96 -21.35
N LEU A 34 17.78 6.21 -22.45
CA LEU A 34 16.56 5.88 -23.19
C LEU A 34 15.70 4.81 -22.46
N GLN A 35 16.32 3.84 -21.78
CA GLN A 35 15.64 2.82 -20.97
C GLN A 35 15.23 3.27 -19.56
N THR A 36 15.94 4.23 -18.95
CA THR A 36 15.63 4.84 -17.64
C THR A 36 14.55 5.91 -17.72
N ARG A 37 14.09 6.23 -18.94
CA ARG A 37 12.65 6.42 -19.13
C ARG A 37 11.97 5.06 -18.96
N SER A 38 12.06 4.49 -17.74
CA SER A 38 11.02 3.60 -17.28
C SER A 38 9.76 4.41 -17.54
N PRO A 39 8.83 3.87 -18.35
CA PRO A 39 7.67 4.65 -18.66
C PRO A 39 7.08 4.98 -17.30
N THR A 40 6.53 6.18 -17.19
CA THR A 40 5.77 6.63 -16.03
C THR A 40 4.47 5.83 -15.92
N THR A 41 4.54 4.51 -16.12
CA THR A 41 3.56 3.47 -15.95
C THR A 41 3.27 3.41 -14.47
N ASN A 42 2.51 4.40 -14.00
CA ASN A 42 1.22 4.16 -13.37
C ASN A 42 1.09 2.69 -12.94
N SER A 43 1.69 2.30 -11.82
CA SER A 43 1.59 0.92 -11.35
C SER A 43 0.10 0.65 -11.15
N ARG A 44 -0.44 -0.27 -11.95
CA ARG A 44 -1.84 -0.69 -11.88
C ARG A 44 -2.15 -1.15 -10.46
N VAL A 45 -1.19 -1.85 -9.84
CA VAL A 45 -1.25 -2.30 -8.46
C VAL A 45 -1.36 -1.13 -7.51
N ASN A 46 -0.49 -0.12 -7.57
CA ASN A 46 -0.57 1.01 -6.64
C ASN A 46 -1.88 1.80 -6.77
N LYS A 47 -2.48 1.86 -7.97
CA LYS A 47 -3.78 2.50 -8.17
C LYS A 47 -4.92 1.72 -7.52
N LEU A 48 -4.87 0.40 -7.59
CA LEU A 48 -5.84 -0.49 -6.96
C LEU A 48 -5.65 -0.53 -5.44
N ASP A 49 -4.39 -0.58 -4.99
CA ASP A 49 -4.01 -0.56 -3.58
C ASP A 49 -4.45 0.75 -2.91
N ALA A 50 -4.29 1.88 -3.59
CA ALA A 50 -4.81 3.16 -3.12
C ALA A 50 -6.34 3.15 -2.91
N ASP A 51 -7.08 2.43 -3.76
CA ASP A 51 -8.53 2.29 -3.66
C ASP A 51 -8.91 1.40 -2.48
N LEU A 52 -8.22 0.27 -2.32
CA LEU A 52 -8.38 -0.64 -1.19
C LEU A 52 -8.11 0.06 0.14
N LEU A 53 -7.03 0.85 0.22
CA LEU A 53 -6.73 1.66 1.39
C LEU A 53 -7.83 2.69 1.71
N ASP A 54 -8.38 3.35 0.69
CA ASP A 54 -9.47 4.31 0.90
C ASP A 54 -10.71 3.59 1.48
N ASP A 55 -11.03 2.39 0.99
CA ASP A 55 -12.13 1.55 1.49
C ASP A 55 -11.88 1.04 2.92
N GLU A 56 -10.66 0.60 3.24
CA GLU A 56 -10.27 0.17 4.59
C GLU A 56 -10.36 1.31 5.59
N ILE A 57 -9.82 2.48 5.25
CA ILE A 57 -9.89 3.68 6.08
C ILE A 57 -11.35 4.07 6.31
N PHE A 58 -12.15 4.06 5.24
CA PHE A 58 -13.58 4.32 5.35
C PHE A 58 -14.28 3.32 6.29
N GLY A 59 -13.97 2.03 6.15
CA GLY A 59 -14.49 0.96 6.99
C GLY A 59 -14.16 1.17 8.46
N MET A 60 -12.89 1.43 8.78
CA MET A 60 -12.44 1.73 10.13
C MET A 60 -13.17 2.94 10.70
N LEU A 61 -13.24 4.06 9.98
CA LEU A 61 -13.92 5.26 10.47
C LEU A 61 -15.42 5.00 10.73
N ASN A 62 -16.06 4.21 9.87
CA ASN A 62 -17.46 3.85 10.04
C ASN A 62 -17.69 2.93 11.26
N GLU A 63 -16.77 2.02 11.55
CA GLU A 63 -16.81 1.18 12.77
C GLU A 63 -16.66 2.02 14.04
N HIS A 64 -15.71 2.97 14.03
CA HIS A 64 -15.54 3.90 15.15
C HIS A 64 -16.79 4.76 15.37
N LEU A 65 -17.40 5.27 14.28
CA LEU A 65 -18.67 6.00 14.36
C LEU A 65 -19.80 5.11 14.90
N LYS A 66 -19.96 3.90 14.37
CA LYS A 66 -20.97 2.95 14.84
C LYS A 66 -20.82 2.69 16.35
N SER A 67 -19.59 2.51 16.82
CA SER A 67 -19.29 2.29 18.23
C SER A 67 -19.62 3.52 19.09
N ALA A 68 -19.27 4.72 18.62
CA ALA A 68 -19.61 5.98 19.31
C ALA A 68 -21.13 6.19 19.42
N PHE A 69 -21.89 5.88 18.36
CA PHE A 69 -23.35 6.03 18.37
C PHE A 69 -24.09 4.90 19.08
N ALA A 70 -23.49 3.71 19.20
CA ALA A 70 -24.05 2.59 19.96
C ALA A 70 -24.24 2.93 21.44
N LEU A 71 -23.36 3.77 22.01
CA LEU A 71 -23.43 4.24 23.40
C LEU A 71 -24.56 5.26 23.63
N ILE A 72 -24.96 5.99 22.59
CA ILE A 72 -25.93 7.09 22.70
C ILE A 72 -27.34 6.57 22.41
N LYS A 73 -27.60 6.11 21.18
CA LYS A 73 -28.89 5.53 20.76
C LYS A 73 -28.72 4.66 19.50
N PRO A 74 -28.85 3.33 19.59
CA PRO A 74 -28.62 2.43 18.45
C PRO A 74 -29.63 2.63 17.30
N GLN A 75 -30.87 2.97 17.61
CA GLN A 75 -31.93 3.11 16.59
C GLN A 75 -31.74 4.31 15.63
N PHE A 76 -30.98 5.34 16.04
CA PHE A 76 -30.69 6.48 15.17
C PHE A 76 -29.69 6.11 14.08
N PHE A 77 -28.71 5.25 14.38
CA PHE A 77 -27.68 4.86 13.44
C PHE A 77 -28.27 4.08 12.25
N ASP A 78 -29.19 3.16 12.51
CA ASP A 78 -29.79 2.32 11.45
C ASP A 78 -30.66 3.13 10.48
N LYS A 79 -31.43 4.11 10.98
CA LYS A 79 -32.28 4.97 10.14
C LYS A 79 -31.48 5.92 9.25
N TYR A 80 -30.38 6.46 9.76
CA TYR A 80 -29.56 7.45 9.06
C TYR A 80 -28.26 6.87 8.47
N LYS A 81 -28.10 5.54 8.45
CA LYS A 81 -26.93 4.85 7.89
C LYS A 81 -26.51 5.37 6.50
N PRO A 82 -27.39 5.50 5.49
CA PRO A 82 -26.97 6.00 4.18
C PRO A 82 -26.54 7.48 4.22
N GLU A 83 -27.19 8.31 5.03
CA GLU A 83 -26.82 9.73 5.21
C GLU A 83 -25.46 9.87 5.86
N LEU A 84 -25.22 9.14 6.96
CA LEU A 84 -23.97 9.19 7.70
C LEU A 84 -22.80 8.68 6.87
N THR A 85 -23.02 7.61 6.11
CA THR A 85 -22.04 7.04 5.17
C THR A 85 -21.66 8.06 4.11
N ALA A 86 -22.65 8.68 3.46
CA ALA A 86 -22.42 9.69 2.43
C ALA A 86 -21.76 10.96 2.98
N LEU A 87 -22.17 11.40 4.18
CA LEU A 87 -21.58 12.53 4.88
C LEU A 87 -20.12 12.26 5.23
N LEU A 88 -19.81 11.07 5.74
CA LEU A 88 -18.44 10.68 6.06
C LEU A 88 -17.56 10.64 4.80
N GLN A 89 -18.04 10.03 3.71
CA GLN A 89 -17.34 10.02 2.43
C GLN A 89 -17.14 11.45 1.89
N SER A 90 -18.15 12.31 2.02
CA SER A 90 -18.08 13.72 1.62
C SER A 90 -17.06 14.50 2.45
N ILE A 91 -16.97 14.26 3.76
CA ILE A 91 -15.96 14.87 4.63
C ILE A 91 -14.56 14.39 4.24
N ILE A 92 -14.34 13.08 4.09
CA ILE A 92 -13.03 12.53 3.73
C ILE A 92 -12.60 13.08 2.37
N PHE A 93 -13.49 13.03 1.38
CA PHE A 93 -13.22 13.55 0.04
C PHE A 93 -12.98 15.06 0.07
N GLY A 94 -13.85 15.81 0.76
CA GLY A 94 -13.78 17.25 0.90
C GLY A 94 -12.48 17.72 1.55
N LEU A 95 -12.08 17.13 2.69
CA LEU A 95 -10.84 17.46 3.39
C LEU A 95 -9.61 17.10 2.55
N SER A 96 -9.63 15.97 1.84
CA SER A 96 -8.52 15.52 1.01
C SER A 96 -8.32 16.43 -0.23
N VAL A 97 -9.42 16.82 -0.88
CA VAL A 97 -9.41 17.72 -2.04
C VAL A 97 -9.12 19.17 -1.64
N ALA A 98 -9.73 19.67 -0.56
CA ALA A 98 -9.56 21.04 -0.07
C ALA A 98 -8.12 21.31 0.41
N SER A 99 -7.43 20.28 0.91
CA SER A 99 -6.00 20.35 1.29
C SER A 99 -5.03 20.54 0.10
N SER A 100 -5.54 20.88 -1.10
CA SER A 100 -4.80 21.21 -2.32
C SER A 100 -3.97 20.07 -2.94
N LYS A 101 -4.05 18.85 -2.39
CA LYS A 101 -3.24 17.70 -2.84
C LYS A 101 -3.79 16.96 -4.06
N ARG A 102 -5.01 17.30 -4.53
CA ARG A 102 -5.66 16.74 -5.74
C ARG A 102 -5.60 15.20 -5.80
N ALA A 103 -5.72 14.56 -4.64
CA ALA A 103 -5.64 13.12 -4.44
C ALA A 103 -6.56 12.77 -3.27
N THR A 104 -7.06 11.54 -3.22
CA THR A 104 -7.64 10.99 -1.98
C THR A 104 -6.55 10.60 -0.99
N TYR A 105 -6.91 10.24 0.23
CA TYR A 105 -5.93 9.94 1.28
C TYR A 105 -5.08 8.71 0.95
N GLY A 106 -5.71 7.59 0.54
CA GLY A 106 -5.02 6.38 0.09
C GLY A 106 -4.15 6.63 -1.15
N GLN A 107 -4.63 7.46 -2.08
CA GLN A 107 -3.83 7.91 -3.22
C GLN A 107 -2.60 8.72 -2.79
N GLN A 108 -2.73 9.59 -1.79
CA GLN A 108 -1.62 10.34 -1.26
C GLN A 108 -0.56 9.41 -0.67
N LEU A 109 -0.98 8.37 0.06
CA LEU A 109 -0.07 7.36 0.63
C LEU A 109 0.68 6.59 -0.46
N GLN A 110 0.00 6.32 -1.58
CA GLN A 110 0.58 5.67 -2.76
C GLN A 110 1.32 6.63 -3.71
N ASN A 111 1.52 7.90 -3.30
CA ASN A 111 2.18 8.95 -4.10
C ASN A 111 1.48 9.18 -5.47
N LEU A 112 0.15 9.12 -5.51
CA LEU A 112 -0.70 9.32 -6.67
C LEU A 112 -1.46 10.66 -6.59
N LYS A 113 -1.68 11.29 -7.74
CA LYS A 113 -2.46 12.53 -7.89
C LYS A 113 -3.31 12.52 -9.16
N TYR A 114 -4.45 13.19 -9.13
CA TYR A 114 -5.26 13.39 -10.32
C TYR A 114 -4.65 14.46 -11.23
N LYS A 115 -4.57 14.14 -12.53
CA LYS A 115 -4.21 15.05 -13.61
C LYS A 115 -5.33 15.04 -14.65
N SER A 116 -5.77 16.23 -15.03
CA SER A 116 -6.74 16.43 -16.12
C SER A 116 -6.21 17.52 -17.06
N PRO A 117 -6.60 17.50 -18.35
CA PRO A 117 -6.20 18.51 -19.33
C PRO A 117 -6.84 19.90 -19.10
N GLY A 118 -7.84 20.02 -18.22
CA GLY A 118 -8.53 21.31 -17.93
C GLY A 118 -8.54 21.68 -16.45
N LEU A 119 -9.57 22.42 -16.01
CA LEU A 119 -9.79 22.80 -14.60
C LEU A 119 -9.95 21.56 -13.71
N VAL A 120 -8.84 21.07 -13.16
CA VAL A 120 -8.78 19.82 -12.38
C VAL A 120 -9.69 19.90 -11.15
N THR A 121 -9.71 21.04 -10.46
CA THR A 121 -10.49 21.24 -9.24
C THR A 121 -11.99 21.09 -9.48
N ARG A 122 -12.55 21.73 -10.53
CA ARG A 122 -13.98 21.63 -10.86
C ARG A 122 -14.36 20.20 -11.24
N ARG A 123 -13.55 19.52 -12.05
CA ARG A 123 -13.80 18.12 -12.44
C ARG A 123 -13.66 17.16 -11.26
N LEU A 124 -12.78 17.46 -10.30
CA LEU A 124 -12.62 16.64 -9.11
C LEU A 124 -13.83 16.79 -8.18
N TYR A 125 -14.33 18.01 -7.96
CA TYR A 125 -15.59 18.21 -7.24
C TYR A 125 -16.78 17.53 -7.93
N LEU A 126 -16.87 17.64 -9.27
CA LEU A 126 -17.89 16.91 -10.03
C LEU A 126 -17.74 15.39 -9.88
N PHE A 127 -16.51 14.88 -9.91
CA PHE A 127 -16.24 13.47 -9.70
C PHE A 127 -16.72 13.02 -8.32
N GLY A 128 -16.33 13.71 -7.25
CA GLY A 128 -16.80 13.39 -5.90
C GLY A 128 -18.31 13.50 -5.74
N LEU A 129 -18.92 14.54 -6.32
CA LEU A 129 -20.37 14.71 -6.29
C LEU A 129 -21.10 13.58 -7.02
N ILE A 130 -20.59 13.15 -8.18
CA ILE A 130 -21.18 12.05 -8.96
C ILE A 130 -20.96 10.71 -8.27
N THR A 131 -19.79 10.44 -7.70
CA THR A 131 -19.51 9.16 -7.04
C THR A 131 -20.25 9.04 -5.71
N ILE A 132 -20.12 10.03 -4.83
CA ILE A 132 -20.74 10.03 -3.49
C ILE A 132 -22.25 10.24 -3.63
N GLY A 133 -22.66 11.25 -4.39
CA GLY A 133 -24.07 11.54 -4.63
C GLY A 133 -24.77 10.48 -5.46
N GLY A 134 -24.07 9.84 -6.40
CA GLY A 134 -24.61 8.73 -7.18
C GLY A 134 -24.88 7.50 -6.32
N GLN A 135 -23.94 7.11 -5.46
CA GLN A 135 -24.13 5.97 -4.53
C GLN A 135 -25.24 6.26 -3.51
N TYR A 136 -25.25 7.45 -2.93
CA TYR A 136 -26.30 7.88 -2.02
C TYR A 136 -27.68 7.93 -2.70
N GLY A 137 -27.76 8.54 -3.87
CA GLY A 137 -29.01 8.62 -4.64
C GLY A 137 -29.53 7.24 -5.05
N TRP A 138 -28.63 6.33 -5.45
CA TRP A 138 -28.98 4.96 -5.79
C TRP A 138 -29.52 4.18 -4.59
N THR A 139 -28.84 4.26 -3.45
CA THR A 139 -29.29 3.59 -2.22
C THR A 139 -30.63 4.13 -1.72
N ARG A 140 -30.84 5.45 -1.75
CA ARG A 140 -32.13 6.06 -1.42
C ARG A 140 -33.24 5.68 -2.38
N LEU A 141 -32.96 5.66 -3.68
CA LEU A 141 -33.92 5.24 -4.70
C LEU A 141 -34.34 3.79 -4.47
N ASN A 142 -33.40 2.89 -4.21
CA ASN A 142 -33.71 1.49 -3.93
C ASN A 142 -34.52 1.31 -2.66
N GLN A 143 -34.20 2.02 -1.58
CA GLN A 143 -35.02 2.01 -0.35
C GLN A 143 -36.46 2.45 -0.64
N TYR A 144 -36.64 3.53 -1.39
CA TYR A 144 -37.95 4.03 -1.77
C TYR A 144 -38.73 3.05 -2.67
N LEU A 145 -38.05 2.36 -3.59
CA LEU A 145 -38.64 1.32 -4.43
C LEU A 145 -39.12 0.12 -3.60
N LEU A 146 -38.31 -0.32 -2.64
CA LEU A 146 -38.62 -1.43 -1.74
C LEU A 146 -39.80 -1.10 -0.82
N GLU A 147 -39.80 0.06 -0.19
CA GLU A 147 -40.88 0.50 0.72
C GLU A 147 -42.25 0.56 0.03
N ARG A 148 -42.28 0.87 -1.27
CA ARG A 148 -43.52 0.94 -2.05
C ARG A 148 -43.89 -0.35 -2.77
N GLY A 149 -43.06 -1.39 -2.71
CA GLY A 149 -43.32 -2.69 -3.34
C GLY A 149 -43.47 -2.62 -4.86
N TRP A 150 -42.77 -1.70 -5.55
CA TRP A 150 -42.93 -1.49 -7.00
C TRP A 150 -42.53 -2.71 -7.85
N ALA A 151 -41.78 -3.64 -7.27
CA ALA A 151 -41.42 -4.91 -7.89
C ALA A 151 -42.62 -5.84 -8.10
N ASP A 152 -43.58 -5.84 -7.17
CA ASP A 152 -44.69 -6.80 -7.14
C ASP A 152 -45.95 -6.32 -7.90
N LEU A 153 -45.90 -5.10 -8.46
CA LEU A 153 -47.04 -4.53 -9.20
C LEU A 153 -47.17 -5.15 -10.60
N PRO A 154 -48.41 -5.34 -11.10
CA PRO A 154 -48.65 -5.91 -12.42
C PRO A 154 -48.06 -5.05 -13.55
N PRO A 155 -47.56 -5.68 -14.64
CA PRO A 155 -46.71 -5.06 -15.65
C PRO A 155 -47.37 -3.95 -16.48
N ASN A 156 -48.68 -3.74 -16.34
CA ASN A 156 -49.44 -2.74 -17.08
C ASN A 156 -49.29 -1.32 -16.51
N THR A 157 -48.74 -1.14 -15.31
CA THR A 157 -48.56 0.19 -14.71
C THR A 157 -47.22 0.83 -15.07
N TRP A 158 -47.21 2.15 -15.26
CA TRP A 158 -45.99 2.94 -15.50
C TRP A 158 -44.92 2.76 -14.40
N ARG A 159 -45.34 2.47 -13.16
CA ARG A 159 -44.47 2.20 -12.01
C ARG A 159 -43.60 0.97 -12.21
N HIS A 160 -44.17 -0.12 -12.73
CA HIS A 160 -43.42 -1.33 -13.05
C HIS A 160 -42.41 -1.09 -14.20
N ARG A 161 -42.78 -0.24 -15.18
CA ARG A 161 -41.83 0.16 -16.23
C ARG A 161 -40.63 0.93 -15.65
N ILE A 162 -40.85 1.85 -14.70
CA ILE A 162 -39.76 2.57 -14.03
C ILE A 162 -38.88 1.62 -13.24
N HIS A 163 -39.46 0.69 -12.48
CA HIS A 163 -38.69 -0.34 -11.77
C HIS A 163 -37.84 -1.16 -12.74
N SER A 164 -38.44 -1.64 -13.84
CA SER A 164 -37.73 -2.40 -14.88
C SER A 164 -36.61 -1.58 -15.54
N LEU A 165 -36.79 -0.27 -15.73
CA LEU A 165 -35.75 0.61 -16.25
C LEU A 165 -34.60 0.78 -15.26
N ILE A 166 -34.89 0.95 -13.98
CA ILE A 166 -33.88 1.03 -12.91
C ILE A 166 -33.09 -0.27 -12.85
N ASP A 167 -33.75 -1.44 -12.82
CA ASP A 167 -33.08 -2.74 -12.82
C ASP A 167 -32.19 -2.96 -14.05
N LYS A 168 -32.68 -2.58 -15.24
CA LYS A 168 -31.91 -2.67 -16.49
C LYS A 168 -30.70 -1.74 -16.46
N SER A 169 -30.86 -0.53 -15.92
CA SER A 169 -29.77 0.44 -15.79
C SER A 169 -28.69 -0.07 -14.81
N GLU A 170 -29.07 -0.76 -13.74
CA GLU A 170 -28.12 -1.38 -12.82
C GLU A 170 -27.28 -2.45 -13.50
N LYS A 171 -27.95 -3.34 -14.25
CA LYS A 171 -27.28 -4.40 -15.02
C LYS A 171 -26.34 -3.79 -16.07
N LEU A 172 -26.82 -2.78 -16.81
CA LEU A 172 -26.02 -2.08 -17.81
C LEU A 172 -24.80 -1.40 -17.18
N PHE A 173 -24.97 -0.76 -16.02
CA PHE A 173 -23.86 -0.14 -15.29
C PHE A 173 -22.83 -1.17 -14.83
N LYS A 174 -23.25 -2.33 -14.33
CA LYS A 174 -22.33 -3.44 -13.97
C LYS A 174 -21.55 -3.95 -15.18
N ILE A 175 -22.20 -4.15 -16.32
CA ILE A 175 -21.54 -4.57 -17.57
C ILE A 175 -20.53 -3.50 -18.03
N LEU A 176 -20.92 -2.22 -18.00
CA LEU A 176 -20.06 -1.12 -18.39
C LEU A 176 -18.86 -0.95 -17.45
N SER A 177 -19.08 -1.13 -16.14
CA SER A 177 -18.02 -1.12 -15.13
C SER A 177 -17.03 -2.27 -15.34
N LEU A 178 -17.53 -3.49 -15.60
CA LEU A 178 -16.70 -4.65 -15.90
C LEU A 178 -15.88 -4.44 -17.19
N ALA A 179 -16.50 -3.96 -18.25
CA ALA A 179 -15.81 -3.64 -19.51
C ALA A 179 -14.75 -2.54 -19.29
N ASN A 180 -15.04 -1.53 -18.48
CA ASN A 180 -14.07 -0.51 -18.10
C ASN A 180 -12.90 -1.10 -17.28
N PHE A 181 -13.18 -2.01 -16.35
CA PHE A 181 -12.18 -2.68 -15.53
C PHE A 181 -11.27 -3.58 -16.37
N LEU A 182 -11.81 -4.35 -17.32
CA LEU A 182 -11.00 -5.13 -18.27
C LEU A 182 -10.10 -4.22 -19.12
N ALA A 183 -10.65 -3.11 -19.64
CA ALA A 183 -9.87 -2.12 -20.35
C ALA A 183 -8.82 -1.44 -19.48
N PHE A 184 -9.07 -1.31 -18.17
CA PHE A 184 -8.10 -0.83 -17.19
C PHE A 184 -6.98 -1.84 -16.95
N LEU A 185 -7.28 -3.15 -16.86
CA LEU A 185 -6.26 -4.18 -16.73
C LEU A 185 -5.33 -4.18 -17.95
N ALA A 186 -5.87 -3.97 -19.16
CA ALA A 186 -5.06 -3.88 -20.38
C ALA A 186 -4.22 -2.58 -20.45
N ASN A 187 -4.83 -1.41 -20.25
CA ASN A 187 -4.19 -0.11 -20.53
C ASN A 187 -3.64 0.64 -19.29
N GLY A 188 -4.13 0.34 -18.09
CA GLY A 188 -3.72 0.95 -16.81
C GLY A 188 -4.03 2.45 -16.64
N ARG A 189 -4.90 3.03 -17.49
CA ARG A 189 -5.15 4.49 -17.53
C ARG A 189 -6.19 4.98 -16.52
N TYR A 190 -7.43 4.49 -16.63
CA TYR A 190 -8.60 4.94 -15.86
C TYR A 190 -9.20 3.77 -15.07
N LYS A 191 -9.37 3.87 -13.75
CA LYS A 191 -9.89 2.78 -12.91
C LYS A 191 -11.41 2.66 -13.00
N THR A 192 -12.13 3.79 -13.04
CA THR A 192 -13.60 3.78 -13.14
C THR A 192 -14.09 4.37 -14.48
N PHE A 193 -15.29 3.98 -14.89
CA PHE A 193 -15.94 4.56 -16.06
C PHE A 193 -16.18 6.08 -15.86
N ILE A 194 -16.49 6.49 -14.63
CA ILE A 194 -16.72 7.90 -14.28
C ILE A 194 -15.42 8.71 -14.49
N GLU A 195 -14.27 8.19 -14.07
CA GLU A 195 -12.97 8.82 -14.36
C GLU A 195 -12.69 8.93 -15.85
N ARG A 196 -13.09 7.93 -16.65
CA ARG A 196 -12.96 7.97 -18.11
C ARG A 196 -13.82 9.08 -18.70
N LEU A 197 -15.07 9.21 -18.25
CA LEU A 197 -16.00 10.25 -18.70
C LEU A 197 -15.48 11.66 -18.36
N LEU A 198 -14.95 11.87 -17.16
CA LEU A 198 -14.36 13.15 -16.74
C LEU A 198 -12.91 13.36 -17.22
N SER A 199 -12.31 12.36 -17.88
CA SER A 199 -10.91 12.34 -18.30
C SER A 199 -9.92 12.64 -17.15
N LEU A 200 -10.20 12.09 -15.97
CA LEU A 200 -9.34 12.20 -14.80
C LEU A 200 -8.30 11.06 -14.82
N LYS A 201 -7.04 11.41 -15.02
CA LYS A 201 -5.95 10.44 -15.06
C LYS A 201 -5.20 10.44 -13.73
N LEU A 202 -5.07 9.27 -13.12
CA LEU A 202 -4.24 9.08 -11.93
C LEU A 202 -2.78 8.91 -12.35
N VAL A 203 -1.90 9.79 -11.86
CA VAL A 203 -0.47 9.88 -12.19
C VAL A 203 0.33 10.03 -10.90
N TYR A 204 1.56 9.52 -10.85
CA TYR A 204 2.45 9.75 -9.71
C TYR A 204 2.68 11.23 -9.43
N ALA A 205 2.60 11.63 -8.15
CA ALA A 205 2.85 12.99 -7.74
C ALA A 205 4.32 13.36 -7.88
N ARG A 206 5.21 12.44 -7.48
CA ARG A 206 6.67 12.51 -7.61
C ARG A 206 7.20 11.21 -8.25
N PRO A 207 7.53 11.19 -9.56
CA PRO A 207 7.93 9.97 -10.27
C PRO A 207 9.27 9.38 -9.77
N GLN A 208 10.12 10.20 -9.12
CA GLN A 208 11.39 9.75 -8.54
C GLN A 208 11.22 8.93 -7.24
N LEU A 209 10.02 8.92 -6.64
CA LEU A 209 9.74 8.26 -5.36
C LEU A 209 8.86 7.02 -5.49
N VAL A 210 8.71 6.46 -6.69
CA VAL A 210 7.82 5.30 -6.94
C VAL A 210 8.21 4.08 -6.10
N HIS A 211 9.49 3.95 -5.72
CA HIS A 211 9.99 2.80 -4.97
C HIS A 211 10.26 3.09 -3.48
N SER A 212 10.41 4.35 -3.06
CA SER A 212 10.85 4.66 -1.69
C SER A 212 9.73 4.61 -0.65
N VAL A 213 8.48 4.88 -1.03
CA VAL A 213 7.37 5.02 -0.08
C VAL A 213 6.94 3.66 0.49
N SER A 214 6.84 2.61 -0.35
CA SER A 214 6.54 1.26 0.13
C SER A 214 7.65 0.70 1.03
N LEU A 215 8.90 1.08 0.80
CA LEU A 215 10.04 0.60 1.57
C LEU A 215 10.10 1.22 2.97
N GLU A 216 9.73 2.49 3.16
CA GLU A 216 9.76 3.10 4.50
C GLU A 216 8.75 2.44 5.43
N PHE A 217 7.50 2.26 4.97
CA PHE A 217 6.45 1.62 5.78
C PHE A 217 6.73 0.13 6.00
N LEU A 218 7.16 -0.59 4.96
CA LEU A 218 7.57 -1.99 5.09
C LEU A 218 8.73 -2.14 6.08
N ASN A 219 9.74 -1.26 6.00
CA ASN A 219 10.89 -1.31 6.89
C ASN A 219 10.49 -0.99 8.34
N ARG A 220 9.59 -0.01 8.57
CA ARG A 220 9.04 0.26 9.91
C ARG A 220 8.28 -0.95 10.47
N GLN A 221 7.44 -1.60 9.67
CA GLN A 221 6.74 -2.81 10.12
C GLN A 221 7.71 -3.96 10.43
N MET A 222 8.72 -4.18 9.59
CA MET A 222 9.77 -5.18 9.84
C MET A 222 10.50 -4.93 11.17
N VAL A 223 10.84 -3.67 11.45
CA VAL A 223 11.47 -3.28 12.72
C VAL A 223 10.52 -3.52 13.90
N TRP A 224 9.24 -3.16 13.78
CA TRP A 224 8.26 -3.40 14.84
C TRP A 224 8.00 -4.88 15.09
N HIS A 225 7.91 -5.69 14.03
CA HIS A 225 7.79 -7.14 14.15
C HIS A 225 9.04 -7.75 14.79
N ALA A 226 10.24 -7.31 14.42
CA ALA A 226 11.47 -7.75 15.05
C ALA A 226 11.51 -7.35 16.53
N PHE A 227 11.15 -6.10 16.86
CA PHE A 227 11.14 -5.57 18.22
C PHE A 227 10.13 -6.28 19.12
N THR A 228 8.90 -6.46 18.67
CA THR A 228 7.85 -7.16 19.43
C THR A 228 8.18 -8.64 19.62
N THR A 229 8.74 -9.30 18.60
CA THR A 229 9.21 -10.69 18.73
C THR A 229 10.34 -10.79 19.75
N LYS A 230 11.28 -9.83 19.75
CA LYS A 230 12.37 -9.79 20.74
C LYS A 230 11.84 -9.57 22.16
N LEU A 231 10.94 -8.61 22.36
CA LEU A 231 10.32 -8.38 23.67
C LEU A 231 9.51 -9.58 24.17
N LEU A 232 8.83 -10.31 23.27
CA LEU A 232 8.10 -11.52 23.62
C LEU A 232 9.04 -12.67 24.03
N ILE A 233 10.19 -12.80 23.37
CA ILE A 233 11.20 -13.82 23.71
C ILE A 233 11.88 -13.49 25.05
N GLU A 234 12.20 -12.21 25.28
CA GLU A 234 12.88 -11.76 26.51
C GLU A 234 11.99 -11.88 27.76
N LYS A 235 10.66 -11.85 27.59
CA LYS A 235 9.71 -12.07 28.69
C LYS A 235 9.45 -13.55 29.06
N GLU A 236 10.26 -14.50 28.58
CA GLU A 236 10.14 -15.95 28.84
C GLU A 236 8.77 -16.60 28.48
N GLU A 237 7.82 -15.86 27.91
CA GLU A 237 6.53 -16.40 27.47
C GLU A 237 6.60 -16.79 25.99
N CYS A 238 7.40 -17.80 25.67
CA CYS A 238 7.44 -18.38 24.33
C CYS A 238 6.16 -19.20 24.06
N SER A 239 5.11 -18.53 23.57
CA SER A 239 3.92 -19.19 23.02
C SER A 239 4.17 -19.54 21.56
N CYS A 240 3.94 -20.80 21.19
CA CYS A 240 3.99 -21.27 19.81
C CYS A 240 3.03 -20.46 18.91
N LEU A 241 3.52 -19.57 18.04
CA LEU A 241 2.68 -18.73 17.17
C LEU A 241 1.77 -19.53 16.21
N ARG A 242 2.06 -20.83 15.96
CA ARG A 242 1.25 -21.71 15.11
C ARG A 242 0.19 -22.52 15.89
N CYS A 243 0.41 -22.77 17.18
CA CYS A 243 -0.36 -23.74 17.96
C CYS A 243 -0.86 -23.23 19.33
N GLY A 244 -0.52 -21.99 19.70
CA GLY A 244 -0.98 -21.32 20.93
C GLY A 244 -0.47 -21.95 22.24
N THR A 245 0.30 -23.03 22.17
CA THR A 245 0.76 -23.76 23.36
C THR A 245 2.06 -23.18 23.90
N ARG A 246 2.18 -23.08 25.23
CA ARG A 246 3.39 -22.59 25.92
C ARG A 246 4.55 -23.56 25.72
N ILE A 247 5.63 -23.13 25.08
CA ILE A 247 6.83 -23.93 24.89
C ILE A 247 7.66 -23.85 26.18
N LYS A 248 7.70 -24.94 26.95
CA LYS A 248 8.40 -24.99 28.24
C LYS A 248 9.93 -25.11 28.11
N SER A 249 10.44 -25.52 26.95
CA SER A 249 11.87 -25.51 26.64
C SER A 249 12.11 -25.66 25.16
N ILE A 250 13.08 -24.89 24.64
CA ILE A 250 13.64 -25.06 23.30
C ILE A 250 14.97 -25.79 23.51
N LYS A 251 15.05 -27.06 23.11
CA LYS A 251 16.33 -27.77 23.15
C LYS A 251 17.27 -27.13 22.11
N PRO A 252 18.48 -26.68 22.50
CA PRO A 252 19.42 -26.11 21.55
C PRO A 252 19.82 -27.16 20.51
N HIS A 253 20.07 -26.69 19.29
CA HIS A 253 20.50 -27.53 18.17
C HIS A 253 21.86 -28.15 18.49
N ARG A 254 22.04 -29.45 18.18
CA ARG A 254 23.17 -30.32 18.60
C ARG A 254 24.57 -29.69 18.42
N SER A 255 24.76 -28.84 17.40
CA SER A 255 26.03 -28.13 17.14
C SER A 255 26.42 -27.08 18.19
N VAL A 256 25.47 -26.57 18.98
CA VAL A 256 25.73 -25.63 20.08
C VAL A 256 26.08 -26.38 21.38
N GLN A 257 25.63 -27.63 21.51
CA GLN A 257 25.92 -28.47 22.66
C GLN A 257 27.41 -28.87 22.71
N GLU A 258 27.97 -29.27 21.57
CA GLU A 258 29.38 -29.68 21.45
C GLU A 258 30.35 -28.54 21.83
N GLY A 259 30.01 -27.28 21.54
CA GLY A 259 30.83 -26.12 21.93
C GLY A 259 30.76 -25.75 23.42
N LEU A 260 29.66 -26.10 24.10
CA LEU A 260 29.49 -25.87 25.54
C LEU A 260 30.17 -26.96 26.37
N ASP A 261 30.15 -28.21 25.90
CA ASP A 261 30.82 -29.32 26.58
C ASP A 261 32.35 -29.18 26.46
N ALA A 262 32.87 -28.72 25.32
CA ALA A 262 34.30 -28.43 25.12
C ALA A 262 34.82 -27.30 26.06
N ASN A 263 34.05 -26.24 26.26
CA ASN A 263 34.41 -25.16 27.21
C ASN A 263 34.37 -25.60 28.67
N LYS A 264 33.62 -26.65 28.99
CA LYS A 264 33.51 -27.17 30.35
C LYS A 264 34.70 -28.06 30.71
N GLU A 265 35.21 -28.84 29.76
CA GLU A 265 36.44 -29.64 29.95
C GLU A 265 37.70 -28.76 30.11
N GLU A 266 37.83 -27.66 29.37
CA GLU A 266 38.96 -26.72 29.53
C GLU A 266 39.00 -26.05 30.92
N ASN A 267 37.85 -25.64 31.44
CA ASN A 267 37.76 -25.00 32.76
C ASN A 267 38.02 -25.96 33.92
N THR A 268 37.70 -27.25 33.77
CA THR A 268 37.94 -28.24 34.83
C THR A 268 39.43 -28.61 34.90
N THR A 269 40.10 -28.68 33.75
CA THR A 269 41.54 -28.99 33.66
C THR A 269 42.42 -27.89 34.26
N SER A 270 42.00 -26.63 34.19
CA SER A 270 42.73 -25.49 34.75
C SER A 270 42.62 -25.34 36.27
N GLN A 271 41.59 -25.92 36.91
CA GLN A 271 41.44 -25.89 38.37
C GLN A 271 42.22 -26.99 39.10
N ASP A 272 42.42 -28.15 38.48
CA ASP A 272 43.14 -29.27 39.10
C ASP A 272 44.66 -29.10 39.09
N GLN A 273 45.23 -28.25 38.21
CA GLN A 273 46.67 -27.95 38.21
C GLN A 273 47.11 -26.96 39.32
N ALA A 274 46.18 -26.30 40.02
CA ALA A 274 46.49 -25.32 41.06
C ALA A 274 46.57 -25.90 42.48
N LYS A 275 46.43 -27.23 42.67
CA LYS A 275 46.32 -27.84 44.00
C LYS A 275 47.15 -29.12 44.17
N SER A 276 48.45 -28.97 44.35
CA SER A 276 49.34 -29.97 45.00
C SER A 276 50.61 -29.32 45.56
N PRO A 277 51.29 -29.95 46.55
CA PRO A 277 51.71 -29.29 47.78
C PRO A 277 53.22 -29.13 47.93
N GLN A 278 53.66 -28.04 48.56
CA GLN A 278 55.01 -27.92 49.13
C GLN A 278 54.88 -27.50 50.59
N GLU A 279 55.03 -28.52 51.43
CA GLU A 279 55.29 -28.53 52.87
C GLU A 279 56.83 -28.56 53.06
N LYS A 280 57.32 -27.97 54.17
CA LYS A 280 58.69 -28.05 54.75
C LYS A 280 59.72 -27.12 54.07
N GLU A 281 60.51 -26.31 54.76
CA GLU A 281 61.01 -26.24 56.15
C GLU A 281 60.88 -24.83 56.75
#